data_AF-A0A066V013-F1
#
_entry.id   AF-A0A066V013-F1
#
_cell.length_a   1.000
_cell.length_b   1.000
_cell.length_c   1.000
_cell.angle_alpha   90.00
_cell.angle_beta   90.00
_cell.angle_gamma   90.00
#
_symmetry.space_group_name_H-M   'P 1'
#
loop_
_entity.id
_entity.type
_entity.pdbx_description
1 polymer ?
#
loop_
_entity_poly.entity_id
_entity_poly.type
_entity_poly.pdbx_seq_one_letter_code
_entity_poly.pdbx_strand_id
1 'polypeptide(L)'
;METELKQLELNDLMATKDVIVLTSLEEQAISWLTSYYQKNAGIQIIENAHQLDTEAILAQCRSGLYEGKKVILTAQFRSQLPIINIASLCNEKRKSLINIELSDWDEVQRLPQSFSSF
;
A
#
# COMPACT_ATOMS: atom_id res chain seq x y z
N MET A 1 -19.34 -13.90 -7.43
CA MET A 1 -19.31 -13.02 -8.60
C MET A 1 -18.85 -11.60 -8.25
N GLU A 2 -19.53 -10.83 -7.40
CA GLU A 2 -19.07 -9.45 -7.05
C GLU A 2 -17.76 -9.45 -6.23
N THR A 3 -17.66 -10.31 -5.21
CA THR A 3 -16.45 -10.46 -4.38
C THR A 3 -15.24 -10.91 -5.21
N GLU A 4 -15.45 -11.84 -6.15
CA GLU A 4 -14.40 -12.33 -7.06
C GLU A 4 -13.91 -11.23 -8.00
N LEU A 5 -14.83 -10.37 -8.49
CA LEU A 5 -14.48 -9.24 -9.35
C LEU A 5 -13.66 -8.19 -8.59
N LYS A 6 -14.05 -7.85 -7.35
CA LYS A 6 -13.28 -6.95 -6.49
C LYS A 6 -11.90 -7.52 -6.15
N GLN A 7 -11.79 -8.82 -5.92
CA GLN A 7 -10.49 -9.43 -5.66
C GLN A 7 -9.56 -9.40 -6.88
N LEU A 8 -10.12 -9.57 -8.08
CA LEU A 8 -9.37 -9.38 -9.33
C LEU A 8 -8.88 -7.94 -9.48
N GLU A 9 -9.75 -6.96 -9.21
CA GLU A 9 -9.39 -5.53 -9.26
C GLU A 9 -8.29 -5.17 -8.26
N LEU A 10 -8.36 -5.68 -7.02
CA LEU A 10 -7.30 -5.51 -6.04
C LEU A 10 -5.97 -6.09 -6.55
N ASN A 11 -5.98 -7.28 -7.12
CA ASN A 11 -4.78 -7.91 -7.69
C ASN A 11 -4.19 -7.08 -8.84
N ASP A 12 -5.03 -6.50 -9.70
CA ASP A 12 -4.59 -5.64 -10.79
C ASP A 12 -3.97 -4.33 -10.27
N LEU A 13 -4.55 -3.71 -9.24
CA LEU A 13 -3.95 -2.55 -8.57
C LEU A 13 -2.59 -2.91 -7.95
N MET A 14 -2.53 -4.04 -7.24
CA MET A 14 -1.29 -4.53 -6.64
C MET A 14 -0.24 -4.85 -7.69
N ALA A 15 -0.62 -5.30 -8.88
CA ALA A 15 0.32 -5.59 -9.98
C ALA A 15 0.82 -4.30 -10.65
N THR A 16 -0.07 -3.35 -10.93
CA THR A 16 0.21 -2.22 -11.82
C THR A 16 0.80 -0.99 -11.15
N LYS A 17 0.55 -0.78 -9.84
CA LYS A 17 0.95 0.45 -9.15
C LYS A 17 2.36 0.40 -8.59
N ASP A 18 3.14 1.46 -8.74
CA ASP A 18 4.53 1.48 -8.25
C ASP A 18 4.61 1.71 -6.74
N VAL A 19 3.74 2.58 -6.22
CA VAL A 19 3.62 2.90 -4.79
C VAL A 19 2.19 2.70 -4.33
N ILE A 20 2.03 2.01 -3.21
CA ILE A 20 0.73 1.66 -2.62
C ILE A 20 0.72 2.09 -1.17
N VAL A 21 -0.22 2.95 -0.79
CA VAL A 21 -0.44 3.31 0.62
C VAL A 21 -1.63 2.54 1.14
N LEU A 22 -1.38 1.56 2.00
CA LEU A 22 -2.39 0.81 2.74
C LEU A 22 -2.82 1.62 3.96
N THR A 23 -4.04 2.14 3.89
CA THR A 23 -4.65 3.02 4.90
C THR A 23 -5.70 2.30 5.75
N SER A 24 -5.82 0.98 5.59
CA SER A 24 -6.80 0.12 6.27
C SER A 24 -6.77 0.28 7.80
N LEU A 25 -7.96 0.24 8.42
CA LEU A 25 -8.09 0.26 9.88
C LEU A 25 -7.79 -1.09 10.53
N GLU A 26 -8.13 -2.17 9.84
CA GLU A 26 -8.04 -3.54 10.34
C GLU A 26 -6.61 -4.10 10.15
N GLU A 27 -5.88 -4.28 11.25
CA GLU A 27 -4.50 -4.77 11.25
C GLU A 27 -4.37 -6.15 10.60
N GLN A 28 -5.37 -7.02 10.77
CA GLN A 28 -5.41 -8.35 10.18
C GLN A 28 -5.47 -8.28 8.65
N ALA A 29 -6.23 -7.33 8.09
CA ALA A 29 -6.32 -7.13 6.65
C ALA A 29 -4.99 -6.61 6.07
N ILE A 30 -4.32 -5.70 6.77
CA ILE A 30 -2.97 -5.24 6.40
C ILE A 30 -2.01 -6.43 6.40
N SER A 31 -1.96 -7.19 7.51
CA SER A 31 -1.06 -8.32 7.67
C SER A 31 -1.32 -9.41 6.62
N TRP A 32 -2.58 -9.66 6.27
CA TRP A 32 -2.95 -10.60 5.22
C TRP A 32 -2.28 -10.22 3.89
N LEU A 33 -2.42 -8.97 3.46
CA LEU A 33 -1.87 -8.52 2.19
C LEU A 33 -0.33 -8.45 2.21
N THR A 34 0.26 -7.89 3.26
CA THR A 34 1.73 -7.72 3.33
C THR A 34 2.46 -9.06 3.46
N SER A 35 1.89 -10.04 4.17
CA SER A 35 2.49 -11.37 4.32
C SER A 35 2.70 -12.09 2.98
N TYR A 36 1.80 -11.88 2.03
CA TYR A 36 1.91 -12.44 0.68
C TYR A 36 3.13 -11.89 -0.08
N TYR A 37 3.45 -10.61 0.14
CA TYR A 37 4.52 -9.91 -0.58
C TYR A 37 5.84 -9.82 0.18
N GLN A 38 5.87 -10.13 1.48
CA GLN A 38 7.04 -9.93 2.35
C GLN A 38 8.33 -10.62 1.85
N LYS A 39 8.21 -11.74 1.14
CA LYS A 39 9.36 -12.50 0.60
C LYS A 39 9.71 -12.12 -0.84
N ASN A 40 9.00 -11.19 -1.45
CA ASN A 40 9.23 -10.78 -2.83
C ASN A 40 10.35 -9.72 -2.89
N ALA A 41 11.50 -10.07 -3.45
CA ALA A 41 12.65 -9.16 -3.55
C ALA A 41 12.38 -7.90 -4.41
N GLY A 42 11.36 -7.92 -5.27
CA GLY A 42 10.92 -6.78 -6.07
C GLY A 42 9.97 -5.84 -5.32
N ILE A 43 9.66 -6.11 -4.05
CA ILE A 43 8.74 -5.31 -3.23
C ILE A 43 9.46 -4.87 -1.95
N GLN A 44 9.34 -3.60 -1.63
CA GLN A 44 9.73 -3.04 -0.34
C GLN A 44 8.47 -2.69 0.44
N ILE A 45 8.38 -3.21 1.67
CA ILE A 45 7.29 -2.90 2.59
C ILE A 45 7.83 -1.97 3.68
N ILE A 46 7.22 -0.80 3.83
CA ILE A 46 7.49 0.17 4.90
C ILE A 46 6.35 0.05 5.90
N GLU A 47 6.59 -0.74 6.95
CA GLU A 47 5.60 -0.99 7.99
C GLU A 47 5.44 0.21 8.91
N ASN A 48 4.21 0.42 9.39
CA ASN A 48 3.83 1.49 10.31
C ASN A 48 4.41 2.87 9.94
N ALA A 49 4.36 3.25 8.66
CA ALA A 49 5.04 4.45 8.17
C ALA A 49 4.52 5.75 8.83
N HIS A 50 3.33 5.73 9.44
CA HIS A 50 2.81 6.82 10.26
C HIS A 50 3.62 7.10 11.54
N GLN A 51 4.49 6.18 11.97
CA GLN A 51 5.40 6.33 13.12
C GLN A 51 6.75 6.93 12.73
N LEU A 52 7.03 7.00 11.43
CA LEU A 52 8.26 7.57 10.90
C LEU A 52 8.04 9.06 10.60
N ASP A 53 9.12 9.83 10.65
CA ASP A 53 9.08 11.18 10.10
C ASP A 53 8.93 11.15 8.58
N THR A 54 8.43 12.24 8.01
CA THR A 54 8.10 12.30 6.57
C THR A 54 9.34 12.16 5.68
N GLU A 55 10.50 12.67 6.12
CA GLU A 55 11.73 12.56 5.34
C GLU A 55 12.24 11.12 5.28
N ALA A 56 12.15 10.37 6.38
CA ALA A 56 12.50 8.96 6.45
C ALA A 56 11.61 8.11 5.52
N ILE A 57 10.31 8.42 5.44
CA ILE A 57 9.40 7.77 4.50
C ILE A 57 9.83 8.06 3.05
N LEU A 58 10.05 9.34 2.72
CA LEU A 58 10.43 9.76 1.37
C LEU A 58 11.78 9.18 0.94
N ALA A 59 12.76 9.12 1.84
CA ALA A 59 14.07 8.52 1.58
C ALA A 59 13.94 7.03 1.24
N GLN A 60 13.16 6.28 2.03
CA GLN A 60 12.93 4.86 1.79
C GLN A 60 12.18 4.61 0.48
N CYS A 61 11.12 5.37 0.20
CA CYS A 61 10.39 5.31 -1.08
C CYS A 61 11.33 5.59 -2.26
N ARG A 62 12.16 6.64 -2.15
CA ARG A 62 13.11 7.03 -3.19
C ARG A 62 14.14 5.94 -3.46
N SER A 63 14.65 5.29 -2.42
CA SER A 63 15.60 4.17 -2.55
C SER A 63 14.95 2.97 -3.25
N GLY A 64 13.79 2.53 -2.77
CA GLY A 64 13.08 1.38 -3.33
C GLY A 64 12.74 1.59 -4.81
N LEU A 65 12.20 2.76 -5.16
CA LEU A 65 11.86 3.09 -6.54
C LEU A 65 13.10 3.20 -7.44
N TYR A 66 14.23 3.68 -6.92
CA TYR A 66 15.49 3.73 -7.66
C TYR A 66 16.04 2.33 -7.95
N GLU A 67 15.88 1.40 -7.01
CA GLU A 67 16.20 -0.03 -7.18
C GLU A 67 15.20 -0.78 -8.06
N GLY A 68 14.18 -0.10 -8.60
CA GLY A 68 13.14 -0.69 -9.44
C GLY A 68 12.11 -1.50 -8.67
N LYS A 69 12.05 -1.36 -7.35
CA LYS A 69 11.07 -2.04 -6.49
C LYS A 69 9.73 -1.33 -6.50
N LYS A 70 8.66 -2.10 -6.30
CA LYS A 70 7.36 -1.59 -5.85
C LYS A 70 7.45 -1.28 -4.35
N VAL A 71 6.82 -0.19 -3.91
CA VAL A 71 6.81 0.21 -2.50
C VAL A 71 5.40 0.11 -1.93
N ILE A 72 5.23 -0.62 -0.83
CA ILE A 72 3.98 -0.70 -0.07
C ILE A 72 4.21 -0.03 1.28
N LEU A 73 3.41 0.97 1.63
CA LEU A 73 3.43 1.64 2.92
C LEU A 73 2.20 1.23 3.71
N THR A 74 2.37 0.77 4.95
CA THR A 74 1.23 0.57 5.85
C THR A 74 1.13 1.78 6.77
N ALA A 75 0.12 2.64 6.60
CA ALA A 75 0.02 3.87 7.38
C ALA A 75 -1.40 4.42 7.46
N GLN A 76 -1.83 4.70 8.69
CA GLN A 76 -2.98 5.55 8.96
C GLN A 76 -2.48 6.97 9.25
N PHE A 77 -2.19 7.72 8.20
CA PHE A 77 -1.74 9.10 8.35
C PHE A 77 -2.85 9.97 8.95
N ARG A 78 -2.52 10.73 10.01
CA ARG A 78 -3.46 11.66 10.65
C ARG A 78 -3.61 13.00 9.92
N SER A 79 -2.85 13.18 8.83
CA SER A 79 -2.91 14.36 7.96
C SER A 79 -2.65 13.94 6.52
N GLN A 80 -3.04 14.79 5.57
CA GLN A 80 -2.80 14.53 4.14
C GLN A 80 -1.35 14.82 3.71
N LEU A 81 -0.57 15.54 4.52
CA LEU A 81 0.75 16.02 4.14
C LEU A 81 1.73 14.89 3.74
N PRO A 82 1.83 13.76 4.47
CA PRO A 82 2.68 12.64 4.04
C PRO A 82 2.26 12.07 2.68
N ILE A 83 0.95 11.93 2.42
CA ILE A 83 0.41 11.43 1.15
C ILE A 83 0.74 12.41 0.01
N ILE A 84 0.58 13.71 0.24
CA ILE A 84 0.93 14.76 -0.74
C ILE A 84 2.42 14.71 -1.09
N ASN A 85 3.29 14.54 -0.10
CA ASN A 85 4.73 14.47 -0.33
C ASN A 85 5.12 13.19 -1.10
N ILE A 86 4.50 12.06 -0.78
CA ILE A 86 4.70 10.81 -1.53
C ILE A 86 4.20 10.96 -2.97
N ALA A 87 3.04 11.58 -3.18
CA ALA A 87 2.51 11.85 -4.52
C ALA A 87 3.44 12.77 -5.33
N SER A 88 4.00 13.80 -4.69
CA SER A 88 4.99 14.69 -5.30
C SER A 88 6.25 13.91 -5.74
N LEU A 89 6.80 13.07 -4.87
CA LEU A 89 7.91 12.16 -5.21
C LEU A 89 7.56 11.23 -6.37
N CYS A 90 6.37 10.62 -6.37
CA CYS A 90 5.93 9.74 -7.43
C CYS A 90 5.85 10.48 -8.77
N ASN A 91 5.30 11.69 -8.79
CA ASN A 91 5.23 12.52 -9.98
C ASN A 91 6.62 12.89 -10.52
N GLU A 92 7.56 13.31 -9.64
CA GLU A 92 8.96 13.57 -10.02
C GLU A 92 9.61 12.36 -10.69
N LYS A 93 9.31 11.15 -10.20
CA LYS A 93 9.89 9.89 -10.69
C LYS A 93 9.08 9.23 -11.80
N ARG A 94 7.97 9.83 -12.25
CA ARG A 94 7.00 9.25 -13.20
C ARG A 94 6.51 7.88 -12.76
N LYS A 95 6.17 7.77 -11.49
CA LYS A 95 5.67 6.56 -10.82
C LYS A 95 4.20 6.72 -10.46
N SER A 96 3.48 5.61 -10.49
CA SER A 96 2.07 5.56 -10.15
C SER A 96 1.88 5.33 -8.66
N LEU A 97 0.98 6.12 -8.06
CA LEU A 97 0.56 6.01 -6.66
C LEU A 97 -0.91 5.56 -6.62
N ILE A 98 -1.26 4.77 -5.61
CA ILE A 98 -2.65 4.51 -5.23
C ILE A 98 -2.75 4.43 -3.71
N ASN A 99 -3.86 4.89 -3.16
CA ASN A 99 -4.25 4.56 -1.80
C ASN A 99 -5.25 3.41 -1.84
N ILE A 100 -5.07 2.44 -0.95
CA ILE A 100 -5.99 1.31 -0.80
C ILE A 100 -6.40 1.23 0.66
N GLU A 101 -7.69 1.05 0.90
CA GLU A 101 -8.26 0.77 2.20
C GLU A 101 -8.98 -0.58 2.10
N LEU A 102 -8.47 -1.58 2.81
CA LEU A 102 -9.14 -2.87 2.96
C LEU A 102 -10.14 -2.77 4.10
N SER A 103 -11.33 -3.34 3.91
CA SER A 103 -12.41 -3.31 4.90
C SER A 103 -13.16 -4.64 4.97
N ASP A 104 -13.99 -4.76 5.99
CA ASP A 104 -14.91 -5.87 6.21
C ASP A 104 -14.16 -7.20 6.36
N TRP A 105 -13.25 -7.28 7.33
CA TRP A 105 -12.50 -8.50 7.62
C TRP A 105 -13.44 -9.67 7.95
N ASP A 106 -13.30 -10.78 7.20
CA ASP A 106 -14.01 -12.03 7.48
C ASP A 106 -13.17 -12.91 8.41
N GLU A 107 -13.64 -13.11 9.64
CA GLU A 107 -12.96 -13.95 10.65
C GLU A 107 -12.92 -15.44 10.30
N VAL A 108 -13.86 -15.92 9.48
CA VAL A 108 -13.94 -17.32 9.07
C VAL A 108 -13.00 -17.58 7.89
N GLN A 109 -13.07 -16.74 6.86
CA GLN A 109 -12.28 -16.88 5.64
C GLN A 109 -10.88 -16.29 5.77
N ARG A 110 -10.65 -15.42 6.78
CA ARG A 110 -9.40 -14.70 7.03
C ARG A 110 -8.94 -13.87 5.83
N LEU A 111 -9.85 -13.07 5.28
CA LEU A 111 -9.59 -12.15 4.18
C LEU A 111 -10.55 -10.94 4.23
N PRO A 112 -10.15 -9.78 3.69
CA PRO A 112 -11.05 -8.64 3.57
C PRO A 112 -12.13 -8.87 2.52
N GLN A 113 -13.39 -8.54 2.82
CA GLN A 113 -14.52 -8.71 1.89
C GLN A 113 -14.73 -7.49 0.98
N SER A 114 -14.11 -6.36 1.28
CA SER A 114 -14.12 -5.17 0.42
C SER A 114 -12.81 -4.41 0.45
N PHE A 115 -12.69 -3.50 -0.51
CA PHE A 115 -11.69 -2.45 -0.49
C PHE A 115 -12.21 -1.19 -1.18
N SER A 116 -11.61 -0.05 -0.84
CA SER A 116 -11.71 1.20 -1.59
C SER A 116 -10.33 1.58 -2.15
N SER A 117 -10.31 2.29 -3.27
CA SER A 117 -9.08 2.84 -3.83
C SER A 117 -9.29 4.24 -4.39
N PHE A 118 -8.30 5.13 -4.22
CA PHE A 118 -8.35 6.54 -4.62
C PHE A 118 -6.97 7.17 -4.78
#